data_AF-J1E9V0-F1
#
_entry.id   AF-J1E9V0-F1
#
_cell.length_a   1.000
_cell.length_b   1.000
_cell.length_c   1.000
_cell.angle_alpha   90.00
_cell.angle_beta   90.00
_cell.angle_gamma   90.00
#
_symmetry.space_group_name_H-M   'P 1'
#
loop_
_entity.id
_entity.type
_entity.pdbx_description
1 polymer ?
#
loop_
_entity_poly.entity_id
_entity_poly.type
_entity_poly.pdbx_seq_one_letter_code
_entity_poly.pdbx_strand_id
1 'polypeptide(L)'
;MVKSLFPLNKKPDPSLDGNEAVALPAAGDSGRAGRMGLWALAIGFGGFLLWASLAPLDEGVPAAGIVAIDTKRKAVQHLSGGIVKEVLVREGDEVKEGQLLIRLDSAVARANYESVRQRYLGLRAMQGRLLAEQGGLASISFHADLQAAGSDPLIRQQMQNQEQLFMTRRSLLRSDLQSIEESIQGQEGLLQAYDGMLASRKSQLSLINEELSNLRGLVKEGYAPRNRQLEMERMVADSTTGIADLQGNTIRARRTIGELRQRALSRQQEYRKEVESSLAEVSREVLSDNEKLHAVTDDLGRTEIKAPASGQVVSLAIQTVGGVIAPGQKLMDIVPKDASLLLEAHVAPHLIDRVHSELPVDVRFSSFAHSPQLVVDGKVVSISADLLVEPQTNVSYYLARIQVTPEGMKKLGKRQLQPGMPVEVIFKTGERSMLTYLLHPLTKRLAASMTEE
;
A
#
# COMPACT_ATOMS: atom_id res chain seq x y z
N MET A 1 51.18 -58.79 83.23
CA MET A 1 49.94 -59.05 82.44
C MET A 1 50.36 -59.09 80.97
N VAL A 2 50.91 -60.21 80.46
CA VAL A 2 50.27 -61.49 80.08
C VAL A 2 49.63 -61.36 78.69
N LYS A 3 50.05 -62.07 77.63
CA LYS A 3 51.12 -63.08 77.47
C LYS A 3 51.20 -63.50 75.98
N SER A 4 52.43 -63.76 75.51
CA SER A 4 52.90 -64.93 74.72
C SER A 4 52.22 -65.27 73.37
N LEU A 5 52.90 -65.69 72.30
CA LEU A 5 54.04 -66.62 72.16
C LEU A 5 54.94 -66.15 70.97
N PHE A 6 56.27 -65.96 71.01
CA PHE A 6 57.44 -66.85 71.27
C PHE A 6 57.58 -68.04 70.28
N PRO A 7 58.82 -68.48 69.93
CA PRO A 7 59.78 -67.88 68.99
C PRO A 7 60.34 -68.95 68.00
N LEU A 8 61.40 -68.65 67.22
CA LEU A 8 62.68 -69.39 67.30
C LEU A 8 63.78 -68.79 66.42
N ASN A 9 64.85 -68.47 67.13
CA ASN A 9 66.16 -67.99 66.75
C ASN A 9 67.02 -69.11 66.12
N LYS A 10 67.78 -68.80 65.06
CA LYS A 10 69.08 -69.46 64.78
C LYS A 10 70.02 -68.51 64.02
N LYS A 11 70.93 -67.89 64.77
CA LYS A 11 72.21 -67.24 64.38
C LYS A 11 73.19 -68.25 63.71
N PRO A 12 74.41 -67.84 63.29
CA PRO A 12 74.91 -66.57 62.72
C PRO A 12 75.85 -66.81 61.48
N ASP A 13 76.33 -65.77 60.79
CA ASP A 13 77.78 -65.50 60.71
C ASP A 13 78.16 -64.18 59.99
N PRO A 14 79.35 -63.61 60.30
CA PRO A 14 79.75 -62.23 59.99
C PRO A 14 80.90 -62.14 58.95
N SER A 15 81.07 -60.97 58.31
CA SER A 15 82.36 -60.36 57.86
C SER A 15 82.04 -59.14 56.99
N LEU A 16 82.26 -57.93 57.49
CA LEU A 16 83.51 -57.14 57.47
C LEU A 16 83.83 -56.49 56.10
N ASP A 17 83.74 -55.16 56.14
CA ASP A 17 84.67 -54.16 55.62
C ASP A 17 84.89 -53.97 54.11
N GLY A 18 84.76 -52.70 53.69
CA GLY A 18 85.14 -52.25 52.35
C GLY A 18 84.82 -50.78 52.11
N ASN A 19 85.50 -49.90 52.84
CA ASN A 19 85.50 -48.44 52.70
C ASN A 19 86.33 -48.04 51.46
N GLU A 20 85.73 -47.40 50.44
CA GLU A 20 86.49 -46.66 49.42
C GLU A 20 85.86 -45.29 49.14
N ALA A 21 86.55 -44.27 49.62
CA ALA A 21 86.32 -42.87 49.30
C ALA A 21 86.86 -42.58 47.88
N VAL A 22 85.99 -42.10 47.00
CA VAL A 22 86.35 -41.67 45.64
C VAL A 22 86.79 -40.21 45.66
N ALA A 23 88.02 -39.98 45.24
CA ALA A 23 88.63 -38.65 45.06
C ALA A 23 88.06 -37.92 43.84
N LEU A 24 87.80 -36.61 43.99
CA LEU A 24 87.39 -35.69 42.93
C LEU A 24 88.61 -35.27 42.08
N PRO A 25 88.55 -35.34 40.74
CA PRO A 25 89.60 -34.77 39.90
C PRO A 25 89.39 -33.27 39.63
N ALA A 26 90.52 -32.61 39.46
CA ALA A 26 90.72 -31.17 39.42
C ALA A 26 90.06 -30.43 38.24
N ALA A 27 89.78 -29.15 38.50
CA ALA A 27 89.27 -28.17 37.55
C ALA A 27 90.17 -28.04 36.32
N GLY A 28 89.61 -28.36 35.15
CA GLY A 28 90.14 -28.04 33.83
C GLY A 28 89.48 -26.79 33.26
N ASP A 29 90.32 -25.87 32.83
CA ASP A 29 90.03 -24.59 32.17
C ASP A 29 88.94 -24.68 31.07
N SER A 30 87.74 -24.17 31.34
CA SER A 30 86.56 -24.25 30.46
C SER A 30 85.97 -22.87 30.10
N GLY A 31 86.78 -21.81 30.12
CA GLY A 31 86.33 -20.45 29.78
C GLY A 31 85.91 -20.25 28.32
N ARG A 32 86.43 -21.05 27.37
CA ARG A 32 86.12 -20.94 25.93
C ARG A 32 84.92 -21.77 25.47
N ALA A 33 84.79 -23.01 25.94
CA ALA A 33 83.66 -23.89 25.61
C ALA A 33 82.35 -23.37 26.24
N GLY A 34 82.41 -22.86 27.49
CA GLY A 34 81.27 -22.22 28.14
C GLY A 34 80.76 -20.99 27.38
N ARG A 35 81.66 -20.14 26.87
CA ARG A 35 81.30 -18.95 26.07
C ARG A 35 80.68 -19.30 24.72
N MET A 36 81.14 -20.35 24.03
CA MET A 36 80.53 -20.81 22.78
C MET A 36 79.14 -21.41 23.01
N GLY A 37 78.96 -22.20 24.08
CA GLY A 37 77.64 -22.68 24.49
C GLY A 37 76.67 -21.54 24.82
N LEU A 38 77.16 -20.49 25.49
CA LEU A 38 76.36 -19.32 25.85
C LEU A 38 75.93 -18.50 24.62
N TRP A 39 76.81 -18.35 23.62
CA TRP A 39 76.46 -17.71 22.34
C TRP A 39 75.49 -18.54 21.50
N ALA A 40 75.65 -19.87 21.46
CA ALA A 40 74.70 -20.76 20.78
C ALA A 40 73.32 -20.73 21.45
N LEU A 41 73.27 -20.68 22.78
CA LEU A 41 72.03 -20.50 23.55
C LEU A 41 71.40 -19.13 23.27
N ALA A 42 72.19 -18.05 23.29
CA ALA A 42 71.69 -16.70 23.05
C ALA A 42 71.13 -16.52 21.63
N ILE A 43 71.79 -17.09 20.61
CA ILE A 43 71.31 -17.06 19.23
C ILE A 43 70.10 -17.99 19.03
N GLY A 44 70.11 -19.19 19.62
CA GLY A 44 68.98 -20.13 19.53
C GLY A 44 67.74 -19.62 20.24
N PHE A 45 67.88 -19.13 21.47
CA PHE A 45 66.79 -18.57 22.27
C PHE A 45 66.35 -17.20 21.71
N GLY A 46 67.29 -16.34 21.32
CA GLY A 46 66.99 -15.06 20.69
C GLY A 46 66.31 -15.23 19.33
N GLY A 47 66.76 -16.19 18.51
CA GLY A 47 66.13 -16.55 17.24
C GLY A 47 64.75 -17.17 17.42
N PHE A 48 64.56 -18.04 18.42
CA PHE A 48 63.26 -18.59 18.76
C PHE A 48 62.29 -17.51 19.27
N LEU A 49 62.74 -16.60 20.15
CA LEU A 49 61.90 -15.49 20.62
C LEU A 49 61.54 -14.52 19.48
N LEU A 50 62.49 -14.21 18.61
CA LEU A 50 62.27 -13.36 17.44
C LEU A 50 61.25 -14.02 16.50
N TRP A 51 61.43 -15.31 16.18
CA TRP A 51 60.47 -16.07 15.37
C TRP A 51 59.10 -16.20 16.06
N ALA A 52 59.05 -16.52 17.36
CA ALA A 52 57.82 -16.66 18.12
C ALA A 52 57.06 -15.32 18.28
N SER A 53 57.75 -14.19 18.19
CA SER A 53 57.13 -12.85 18.16
C SER A 53 56.59 -12.46 16.78
N LEU A 54 57.17 -12.98 15.69
CA LEU A 54 56.74 -12.69 14.32
C LEU A 54 55.80 -13.75 13.72
N ALA A 55 55.71 -14.95 14.29
CA ALA A 55 54.86 -16.02 13.77
C ALA A 55 53.39 -15.79 14.16
N PRO A 56 52.48 -15.50 13.20
CA PRO A 56 51.06 -15.36 13.49
C PRO A 56 50.43 -16.74 13.76
N LEU A 57 49.73 -16.87 14.88
CA LEU A 57 48.76 -17.93 15.13
C LEU A 57 47.35 -17.36 15.06
N ASP A 58 46.52 -17.99 14.23
CA ASP A 58 45.10 -17.66 14.13
C ASP A 58 44.37 -17.98 15.44
N GLU A 59 43.69 -16.99 16.00
CA GLU A 59 42.79 -17.19 17.14
C GLU A 59 41.35 -17.39 16.64
N GLY A 60 40.78 -18.55 16.97
CA GLY A 60 39.42 -18.92 16.63
C GLY A 60 38.53 -19.09 17.87
N VAL A 61 37.32 -18.55 17.83
CA VAL A 61 36.26 -18.91 18.79
C VAL A 61 35.37 -19.98 18.13
N PRO A 62 35.32 -21.22 18.65
CA PRO A 62 34.45 -22.25 18.12
C PRO A 62 33.01 -22.05 18.63
N ALA A 63 32.05 -22.21 17.74
CA ALA A 63 30.63 -22.24 18.05
C ALA A 63 29.94 -23.36 17.28
N ALA A 64 29.02 -24.05 17.96
CA ALA A 64 28.12 -24.97 17.28
C ALA A 64 27.06 -24.16 16.52
N GLY A 65 26.71 -24.62 15.32
CA GLY A 65 25.68 -24.01 14.51
C GLY A 65 24.91 -25.01 13.68
N ILE A 66 23.87 -24.51 13.03
CA ILE A 66 23.03 -25.24 12.11
C ILE A 66 22.83 -24.43 10.84
N VAL A 67 22.68 -25.11 9.70
CA VAL A 67 22.22 -24.45 8.48
C VAL A 67 20.75 -24.11 8.65
N ALA A 68 20.44 -22.82 8.71
CA ALA A 68 19.09 -22.32 8.70
C ALA A 68 18.75 -21.79 7.30
N ILE A 69 17.48 -21.85 6.94
CA ILE A 69 17.02 -21.01 5.83
C ILE A 69 16.85 -19.61 6.41
N ASP A 70 17.26 -18.56 5.71
CA ASP A 70 16.77 -17.21 6.01
C ASP A 70 15.25 -17.24 5.79
N THR A 71 14.51 -17.59 6.84
CA THR A 71 13.08 -17.84 6.76
C THR A 71 12.35 -16.51 6.64
N LYS A 72 12.43 -15.92 5.45
CA LYS A 72 11.47 -14.93 4.94
C LYS A 72 10.16 -15.63 4.60
N ARG A 73 9.63 -16.43 5.54
CA ARG A 73 8.32 -17.06 5.40
C ARG A 73 7.32 -15.94 5.20
N LYS A 74 6.62 -15.97 4.08
CA LYS A 74 5.55 -15.02 3.83
C LYS A 74 4.27 -15.61 4.39
N ALA A 75 3.83 -15.09 5.53
CA ALA A 75 2.56 -15.50 6.12
C ALA A 75 1.39 -15.02 5.24
N VAL A 76 0.51 -15.94 4.88
CA VAL A 76 -0.76 -15.67 4.22
C VAL A 76 -1.84 -15.56 5.29
N GLN A 77 -2.42 -14.37 5.41
CA GLN A 77 -3.45 -14.04 6.40
C GLN A 77 -4.64 -13.41 5.68
N HIS A 78 -5.82 -13.47 6.29
CA HIS A 78 -7.03 -12.86 5.73
C HIS A 78 -7.58 -11.77 6.63
N LEU A 79 -7.75 -10.55 6.11
CA LEU A 79 -8.10 -9.37 6.90
C LEU A 79 -9.50 -9.47 7.53
N SER A 80 -10.52 -9.80 6.74
CA SER A 80 -11.93 -9.73 7.15
C SER A 80 -12.53 -11.05 7.64
N GLY A 81 -11.81 -12.16 7.47
CA GLY A 81 -12.37 -13.51 7.69
C GLY A 81 -13.41 -13.94 6.64
N GLY A 82 -14.08 -15.06 6.89
CA GLY A 82 -15.13 -15.60 6.00
C GLY A 82 -15.29 -17.11 6.09
N ILE A 83 -16.23 -17.66 5.32
CA ILE A 83 -16.47 -19.10 5.24
C ILE A 83 -15.67 -19.66 4.06
N VAL A 84 -14.90 -20.71 4.29
CA VAL A 84 -14.14 -21.39 3.23
C VAL A 84 -15.08 -22.17 2.32
N LYS A 85 -15.09 -21.84 1.03
CA LYS A 85 -15.85 -22.55 0.01
C LYS A 85 -15.01 -23.65 -0.63
N GLU A 86 -13.73 -23.40 -0.86
CA GLU A 86 -12.83 -24.34 -1.51
C GLU A 86 -11.37 -24.09 -1.10
N VAL A 87 -10.62 -25.17 -0.88
CA VAL A 87 -9.17 -25.14 -0.63
C VAL A 87 -8.49 -25.83 -1.82
N LEU A 88 -7.65 -25.09 -2.54
CA LEU A 88 -7.05 -25.52 -3.82
C LEU A 88 -5.60 -26.01 -3.69
N VAL A 89 -5.03 -25.94 -2.48
CA VAL A 89 -3.64 -26.33 -2.18
C VAL A 89 -3.56 -27.24 -0.97
N ARG A 90 -2.51 -28.04 -0.92
CA ARG A 90 -2.20 -28.95 0.19
C ARG A 90 -0.87 -28.59 0.84
N GLU A 91 -0.66 -29.10 2.03
CA GLU A 91 0.62 -28.99 2.74
C GLU A 91 1.75 -29.55 1.87
N GLY A 92 2.82 -28.77 1.67
CA GLY A 92 3.96 -29.16 0.86
C GLY A 92 3.83 -28.90 -0.65
N ASP A 93 2.69 -28.40 -1.13
CA ASP A 93 2.50 -28.05 -2.54
C ASP A 93 3.36 -26.85 -2.95
N GLU A 94 3.81 -26.85 -4.20
CA GLU A 94 4.50 -25.72 -4.81
C GLU A 94 3.51 -24.77 -5.48
N VAL A 95 3.60 -23.50 -5.13
CA VAL A 95 2.72 -22.44 -5.64
C VAL A 95 3.52 -21.34 -6.31
N LYS A 96 2.90 -20.69 -7.29
CA LYS A 96 3.43 -19.49 -7.94
C LYS A 96 2.83 -18.24 -7.32
N GLU A 97 3.55 -17.13 -7.38
CA GLU A 97 3.01 -15.82 -7.00
C GLU A 97 1.70 -15.52 -7.77
N GLY A 98 0.68 -15.05 -7.06
CA GLY A 98 -0.65 -14.79 -7.61
C GLY A 98 -1.54 -16.03 -7.80
N GLN A 99 -1.03 -17.24 -7.56
CA GLN A 99 -1.83 -18.46 -7.63
C GLN A 99 -2.92 -18.46 -6.56
N LEU A 100 -4.14 -18.85 -6.94
CA LEU A 100 -5.27 -18.99 -6.03
C LEU A 100 -5.05 -20.17 -5.09
N LEU A 101 -5.13 -19.91 -3.78
CA LEU A 101 -4.89 -20.88 -2.72
C LEU A 101 -6.20 -21.35 -2.08
N ILE A 102 -7.03 -20.39 -1.67
CA ILE A 102 -8.30 -20.62 -0.99
C ILE A 102 -9.34 -19.69 -1.58
N ARG A 103 -10.55 -20.22 -1.78
CA ARG A 103 -11.73 -19.44 -2.18
C ARG A 103 -12.72 -19.42 -1.01
N LEU A 104 -13.11 -18.23 -0.61
CA LEU A 104 -14.15 -18.00 0.37
C LEU A 104 -15.52 -17.94 -0.30
N ASP A 105 -16.59 -18.04 0.50
CA ASP A 105 -17.94 -17.80 0.02
C ASP A 105 -18.11 -16.32 -0.34
N SER A 106 -18.25 -16.06 -1.64
CA SER A 106 -18.38 -14.72 -2.19
C SER A 106 -19.82 -14.23 -2.27
N ALA A 107 -20.83 -15.00 -1.83
CA ALA A 107 -22.24 -14.65 -2.05
C ALA A 107 -22.60 -13.25 -1.51
N VAL A 108 -22.23 -12.98 -0.25
CA VAL A 108 -22.50 -11.69 0.42
C VAL A 108 -21.68 -10.55 -0.21
N ALA A 109 -20.38 -10.77 -0.40
CA ALA A 109 -19.50 -9.76 -0.99
C ALA A 109 -19.93 -9.40 -2.42
N ARG A 110 -20.32 -10.40 -3.22
CA ARG A 110 -20.79 -10.21 -4.59
C ARG A 110 -22.13 -9.48 -4.64
N ALA A 111 -23.07 -9.84 -3.76
CA ALA A 111 -24.35 -9.13 -3.68
C ALA A 111 -24.15 -7.64 -3.32
N ASN A 112 -23.25 -7.35 -2.38
CA ASN A 112 -22.91 -5.97 -2.03
C ASN A 112 -22.23 -5.22 -3.18
N TYR A 113 -21.25 -5.85 -3.84
CA TYR A 113 -20.60 -5.30 -5.04
C TYR A 113 -21.61 -4.96 -6.13
N GLU A 114 -22.49 -5.89 -6.50
CA GLU A 114 -23.49 -5.65 -7.56
C GLU A 114 -24.48 -4.55 -7.17
N SER A 115 -24.91 -4.49 -5.90
CA SER A 115 -25.79 -3.42 -5.40
C SER A 115 -25.15 -2.03 -5.54
N VAL A 116 -23.90 -1.87 -5.07
CA VAL A 116 -23.16 -0.60 -5.17
C VAL A 116 -22.85 -0.26 -6.63
N ARG A 117 -22.45 -1.24 -7.44
CA ARG A 117 -22.17 -1.09 -8.87
C ARG A 117 -23.41 -0.60 -9.63
N GLN A 118 -24.57 -1.21 -9.39
CA GLN A 118 -25.82 -0.81 -10.04
C GLN A 118 -26.24 0.62 -9.64
N ARG A 119 -26.10 0.98 -8.36
CA ARG A 119 -26.36 2.34 -7.90
C ARG A 119 -25.43 3.35 -8.56
N TYR A 120 -24.12 3.09 -8.55
CA TYR A 120 -23.11 3.94 -9.15
C TYR A 120 -23.36 4.17 -10.65
N LEU A 121 -23.59 3.11 -11.41
CA LEU A 121 -23.84 3.21 -12.85
C LEU A 121 -25.17 3.92 -13.16
N GLY A 122 -26.21 3.69 -12.36
CA GLY A 122 -27.47 4.43 -12.48
C GLY A 122 -27.27 5.94 -12.26
N LEU A 123 -26.49 6.32 -11.25
CA LEU A 123 -26.14 7.73 -10.99
C LEU A 123 -25.29 8.32 -12.12
N ARG A 124 -24.34 7.56 -12.68
CA ARG A 124 -23.57 7.97 -13.86
C ARG A 124 -24.45 8.24 -15.08
N ALA A 125 -25.48 7.42 -15.30
CA ALA A 125 -26.41 7.61 -16.41
C ALA A 125 -27.23 8.90 -16.22
N MET A 126 -27.69 9.14 -14.99
CA MET A 126 -28.39 10.38 -14.63
C MET A 126 -27.48 11.61 -14.78
N GLN A 127 -26.22 11.52 -14.38
CA GLN A 127 -25.23 12.58 -14.54
C GLN A 127 -25.04 12.92 -16.02
N GLY A 128 -24.92 11.92 -16.90
CA GLY A 128 -24.82 12.11 -18.34
C GLY A 128 -26.02 12.89 -18.91
N ARG A 129 -27.25 12.54 -18.50
CA ARG A 129 -28.45 13.30 -18.87
C ARG A 129 -28.38 14.75 -18.41
N LEU A 130 -28.07 14.97 -17.14
CA LEU A 130 -28.05 16.31 -16.54
C LEU A 130 -26.99 17.22 -17.18
N LEU A 131 -25.82 16.68 -17.54
CA LEU A 131 -24.79 17.41 -18.29
C LEU A 131 -25.29 17.81 -19.69
N ALA A 132 -26.02 16.91 -20.38
CA ALA A 132 -26.62 17.23 -21.66
C ALA A 132 -27.72 18.29 -21.55
N GLU A 133 -28.55 18.24 -20.51
CA GLU A 133 -29.57 19.25 -20.22
C GLU A 133 -28.94 20.62 -19.88
N GLN A 134 -27.88 20.64 -19.06
CA GLN A 134 -27.16 21.85 -18.70
C GLN A 134 -26.51 22.51 -19.92
N GLY A 135 -25.91 21.71 -20.80
CA GLY A 135 -25.26 22.18 -22.02
C GLY A 135 -26.22 22.47 -23.18
N GLY A 136 -27.52 22.19 -23.04
CA GLY A 136 -28.50 22.34 -24.12
C GLY A 136 -28.20 21.44 -25.34
N LEU A 137 -27.61 20.26 -25.11
CA LEU A 137 -27.16 19.37 -26.18
C LEU A 137 -28.32 18.65 -26.88
N ALA A 138 -28.05 18.08 -28.07
CA ALA A 138 -29.06 17.34 -28.83
C ALA A 138 -29.26 15.90 -28.34
N SER A 139 -28.24 15.31 -27.71
CA SER A 139 -28.20 13.92 -27.25
C SER A 139 -27.34 13.78 -26.00
N ILE A 140 -27.52 12.67 -25.27
CA ILE A 140 -26.72 12.34 -24.09
C ILE A 140 -25.37 11.76 -24.53
N SER A 141 -24.29 12.20 -23.92
CA SER A 141 -22.98 11.56 -24.01
C SER A 141 -22.68 10.84 -22.70
N PHE A 142 -22.77 9.51 -22.70
CA PHE A 142 -22.51 8.70 -21.51
C PHE A 142 -21.02 8.52 -21.23
N HIS A 143 -20.67 8.47 -19.94
CA HIS A 143 -19.30 8.24 -19.47
C HIS A 143 -18.78 6.84 -19.87
N ALA A 144 -17.45 6.69 -19.98
CA ALA A 144 -16.79 5.45 -20.39
C ALA A 144 -17.19 4.22 -19.54
N ASP A 145 -17.41 4.40 -18.23
CA ASP A 145 -17.83 3.33 -17.31
C ASP A 145 -19.13 2.66 -17.75
N LEU A 146 -20.08 3.43 -18.29
CA LEU A 146 -21.34 2.92 -18.82
C LEU A 146 -21.17 2.22 -20.16
N GLN A 147 -20.26 2.72 -21.01
CA GLN A 147 -19.95 2.09 -22.29
C GLN A 147 -19.31 0.72 -22.07
N ALA A 148 -18.37 0.62 -21.12
CA ALA A 148 -17.78 -0.64 -20.70
C ALA A 148 -18.81 -1.62 -20.11
N ALA A 149 -19.84 -1.10 -19.41
CA ALA A 149 -20.93 -1.89 -18.85
C ALA A 149 -22.12 -2.10 -19.82
N GLY A 150 -22.06 -1.64 -21.07
CA GLY A 150 -23.20 -1.61 -22.00
C GLY A 150 -23.74 -2.99 -22.43
N SER A 151 -23.00 -4.06 -22.15
CA SER A 151 -23.47 -5.44 -22.33
C SER A 151 -24.44 -5.90 -21.24
N ASP A 152 -24.47 -5.24 -20.08
CA ASP A 152 -25.38 -5.55 -18.98
C ASP A 152 -26.81 -5.07 -19.32
N PRO A 153 -27.82 -5.98 -19.37
CA PRO A 153 -29.19 -5.61 -19.69
C PRO A 153 -29.80 -4.56 -18.75
N LEU A 154 -29.49 -4.62 -17.45
CA LEU A 154 -30.04 -3.70 -16.46
C LEU A 154 -29.49 -2.30 -16.67
N ILE A 155 -28.18 -2.19 -16.95
CA ILE A 155 -27.53 -0.89 -17.21
C ILE A 155 -28.01 -0.30 -18.52
N ARG A 156 -28.18 -1.13 -19.56
CA ARG A 156 -28.74 -0.69 -20.84
C ARG A 156 -30.15 -0.13 -20.67
N GLN A 157 -30.99 -0.80 -19.88
CA GLN A 157 -32.34 -0.31 -19.58
C GLN A 157 -32.30 1.03 -18.82
N GLN A 158 -31.40 1.18 -17.86
CA GLN A 158 -31.22 2.46 -17.16
C GLN A 158 -30.80 3.60 -18.10
N MET A 159 -29.88 3.34 -19.04
CA MET A 159 -29.46 4.32 -20.05
C MET A 159 -30.62 4.74 -20.95
N GLN A 160 -31.40 3.78 -21.46
CA GLN A 160 -32.59 4.04 -22.27
C GLN A 160 -33.64 4.86 -21.51
N ASN A 161 -33.86 4.56 -20.24
CA ASN A 161 -34.77 5.34 -19.40
C ASN A 161 -34.32 6.80 -19.27
N GLN A 162 -33.01 7.05 -19.14
CA GLN A 162 -32.48 8.41 -19.09
C GLN A 162 -32.60 9.14 -20.43
N GLU A 163 -32.40 8.45 -21.56
CA GLU A 163 -32.62 9.01 -22.90
C GLU A 163 -34.09 9.40 -23.12
N GLN A 164 -35.03 8.53 -22.73
CA GLN A 164 -36.46 8.82 -22.84
C GLN A 164 -36.86 10.00 -21.96
N LEU A 165 -36.34 10.06 -20.72
CA LEU A 165 -36.60 11.17 -19.81
C LEU A 165 -36.03 12.48 -20.36
N PHE A 166 -34.81 12.45 -20.91
CA PHE A 166 -34.17 13.60 -21.54
C PHE A 166 -35.02 14.19 -22.67
N MET A 167 -35.43 13.34 -23.61
CA MET A 167 -36.26 13.75 -24.75
C MET A 167 -37.60 14.32 -24.28
N THR A 168 -38.22 13.70 -23.28
CA THR A 168 -39.49 14.15 -22.70
C THR A 168 -39.34 15.52 -22.05
N ARG A 169 -38.34 15.71 -21.18
CA ARG A 169 -38.08 17.00 -20.51
C ARG A 169 -37.77 18.12 -21.51
N ARG A 170 -36.97 17.82 -22.54
CA ARG A 170 -36.66 18.78 -23.61
C ARG A 170 -37.91 19.17 -24.40
N SER A 171 -38.76 18.20 -24.74
CA SER A 171 -40.01 18.46 -25.45
C SER A 171 -40.94 19.33 -24.61
N LEU A 172 -41.08 19.03 -23.31
CA LEU A 172 -41.93 19.81 -22.41
C LEU A 172 -41.47 21.28 -22.30
N LEU A 173 -40.18 21.51 -22.07
CA LEU A 173 -39.64 22.88 -22.03
C LEU A 173 -39.88 23.61 -23.36
N ARG A 174 -39.68 22.93 -24.50
CA ARG A 174 -39.92 23.53 -25.81
C ARG A 174 -41.39 23.87 -26.03
N SER A 175 -42.31 22.98 -25.66
CA SER A 175 -43.75 23.21 -25.77
C SER A 175 -44.21 24.36 -24.88
N ASP A 176 -43.70 24.46 -23.65
CA ASP A 176 -44.00 25.57 -22.73
C ASP A 176 -43.57 26.91 -23.34
N LEU A 177 -42.35 26.99 -23.85
CA LEU A 177 -41.81 28.21 -24.46
C LEU A 177 -42.55 28.56 -25.76
N GLN A 178 -42.89 27.56 -26.57
CA GLN A 178 -43.66 27.76 -27.80
C GLN A 178 -45.05 28.32 -27.50
N SER A 179 -45.75 27.82 -26.48
CA SER A 179 -47.06 28.34 -26.09
C SER A 179 -47.01 29.81 -25.64
N ILE A 180 -45.95 30.19 -24.92
CA ILE A 180 -45.72 31.59 -24.54
C ILE A 180 -45.44 32.44 -25.78
N GLU A 181 -44.63 31.93 -26.71
CA GLU A 181 -44.30 32.63 -27.97
C GLU A 181 -45.54 32.84 -28.85
N GLU A 182 -46.38 31.81 -29.02
CA GLU A 182 -47.66 31.93 -29.75
C GLU A 182 -48.58 32.98 -29.10
N SER A 183 -48.58 33.06 -27.76
CA SER A 183 -49.31 34.11 -27.02
C SER A 183 -48.75 35.52 -27.28
N ILE A 184 -47.42 35.65 -27.38
CA ILE A 184 -46.76 36.92 -27.74
C ILE A 184 -47.15 37.33 -29.16
N GLN A 185 -47.06 36.41 -30.12
CA GLN A 185 -47.45 36.65 -31.51
C GLN A 185 -48.91 37.09 -31.63
N GLY A 186 -49.82 36.49 -30.84
CA GLY A 186 -51.21 36.93 -30.76
C GLY A 186 -51.36 38.37 -30.27
N GLN A 187 -50.60 38.79 -29.25
CA GLN A 187 -50.60 40.17 -28.76
C GLN A 187 -49.97 41.15 -29.75
N GLU A 188 -48.93 40.74 -30.48
CA GLU A 188 -48.30 41.54 -31.53
C GLU A 188 -49.26 41.78 -32.71
N GLY A 189 -50.05 40.78 -33.09
CA GLY A 189 -51.14 40.94 -34.07
C GLY A 189 -52.21 41.94 -33.61
N LEU A 190 -52.59 41.92 -32.32
CA LEU A 190 -53.51 42.91 -31.75
C LEU A 190 -52.91 44.33 -31.78
N LEU A 191 -51.62 44.48 -31.49
CA LEU A 191 -50.94 45.78 -31.58
C LEU A 191 -50.98 46.33 -32.99
N GLN A 192 -50.69 45.50 -34.00
CA GLN A 192 -50.78 45.91 -35.40
C GLN A 192 -52.20 46.37 -35.77
N ALA A 193 -53.23 45.67 -35.28
CA ALA A 193 -54.62 46.08 -35.50
C ALA A 193 -54.96 47.41 -34.80
N TYR A 194 -54.51 47.62 -33.56
CA TYR A 194 -54.70 48.89 -32.85
C TYR A 194 -53.99 50.05 -33.55
N ASP A 195 -52.76 49.85 -34.02
CA ASP A 195 -51.99 50.87 -34.75
C ASP A 195 -52.71 51.28 -36.04
N GLY A 196 -53.26 50.31 -36.80
CA GLY A 196 -54.06 50.59 -38.00
C GLY A 196 -55.35 51.36 -37.70
N MET A 197 -56.10 50.96 -36.67
CA MET A 197 -57.31 51.68 -36.24
C MET A 197 -57.00 53.09 -35.75
N LEU A 198 -55.89 53.26 -35.04
CA LEU A 198 -55.44 54.54 -34.51
C LEU A 198 -55.04 55.49 -35.64
N ALA A 199 -54.35 55.00 -36.67
CA ALA A 199 -54.05 55.77 -37.87
C ALA A 199 -55.32 56.23 -38.59
N SER A 200 -56.29 55.33 -38.78
CA SER A 200 -57.59 55.64 -39.39
C SER A 200 -58.36 56.70 -38.59
N ARG A 201 -58.48 56.53 -37.26
CA ARG A 201 -59.16 57.49 -36.37
C ARG A 201 -58.49 58.85 -36.34
N LYS A 202 -57.15 58.91 -36.38
CA LYS A 202 -56.41 60.18 -36.49
C LYS A 202 -56.70 60.89 -37.81
N SER A 203 -56.74 60.16 -38.92
CA SER A 203 -57.11 60.74 -40.23
C SER A 203 -58.56 61.22 -40.26
N GLN A 204 -59.48 60.49 -39.62
CA GLN A 204 -60.87 60.95 -39.50
C GLN A 204 -60.97 62.24 -38.67
N LEU A 205 -60.27 62.29 -37.54
CA LEU A 205 -60.23 63.47 -36.67
C LEU A 205 -59.65 64.70 -37.39
N SER A 206 -58.64 64.55 -38.24
CA SER A 206 -58.08 65.67 -39.00
C SER A 206 -59.10 66.25 -39.99
N LEU A 207 -59.84 65.39 -40.70
CA LEU A 207 -60.89 65.82 -41.64
C LEU A 207 -62.04 66.55 -40.93
N ILE A 208 -62.52 66.00 -39.80
CA ILE A 208 -63.59 66.62 -39.00
C ILE A 208 -63.13 67.98 -38.46
N ASN A 209 -61.88 68.11 -38.02
CA ASN A 209 -61.34 69.38 -37.53
C ASN A 209 -61.23 70.43 -38.65
N GLU A 210 -60.86 70.03 -39.85
CA GLU A 210 -60.82 70.92 -41.02
C GLU A 210 -62.23 71.44 -41.36
N GLU A 211 -63.21 70.54 -41.43
CA GLU A 211 -64.61 70.92 -41.68
C GLU A 211 -65.18 71.81 -40.56
N LEU A 212 -64.90 71.48 -39.29
CA LEU A 212 -65.29 72.29 -38.13
C LEU A 212 -64.65 73.69 -38.17
N SER A 213 -63.39 73.81 -38.58
CA SER A 213 -62.69 75.09 -38.72
C SER A 213 -63.39 75.97 -39.77
N ASN A 214 -63.70 75.42 -40.93
CA ASN A 214 -64.41 76.13 -42.00
C ASN A 214 -65.83 76.53 -41.55
N LEU A 215 -66.54 75.63 -40.87
CA LEU A 215 -67.90 75.88 -40.37
C LEU A 215 -67.92 76.97 -39.29
N ARG A 216 -66.91 77.03 -38.40
CA ARG A 216 -66.80 78.07 -37.37
C ARG A 216 -66.74 79.48 -37.96
N GLY A 217 -66.04 79.64 -39.09
CA GLY A 217 -66.03 80.90 -39.85
C GLY A 217 -67.44 81.29 -40.33
N LEU A 218 -68.11 80.35 -41.00
CA LEU A 218 -69.47 80.55 -41.54
C LEU A 218 -70.52 80.84 -40.46
N VAL A 219 -70.46 80.16 -39.30
CA VAL A 219 -71.37 80.40 -38.18
C VAL A 219 -71.14 81.79 -37.57
N LYS A 220 -69.87 82.23 -37.44
CA LYS A 220 -69.53 83.55 -36.90
C LYS A 220 -70.06 84.68 -37.77
N GLU A 221 -70.11 84.48 -39.08
CA GLU A 221 -70.68 85.41 -40.06
C GLU A 221 -72.20 85.28 -40.21
N GLY A 222 -72.83 84.31 -39.54
CA GLY A 222 -74.29 84.10 -39.56
C GLY A 222 -74.80 83.25 -40.74
N TYR A 223 -73.91 82.71 -41.58
CA TYR A 223 -74.26 81.93 -42.77
C TYR A 223 -74.55 80.43 -42.49
N ALA A 224 -74.31 79.96 -41.25
CA ALA A 224 -74.58 78.57 -40.87
C ALA A 224 -75.21 78.45 -39.46
N PRO A 225 -76.04 77.41 -39.20
CA PRO A 225 -76.65 77.19 -37.89
C PRO A 225 -75.65 76.70 -36.83
N ARG A 226 -75.72 77.27 -35.61
CA ARG A 226 -74.87 76.87 -34.46
C ARG A 226 -75.02 75.39 -34.06
N ASN A 227 -76.20 74.80 -34.25
CA ASN A 227 -76.43 73.39 -33.96
C ASN A 227 -75.50 72.47 -34.76
N ARG A 228 -75.20 72.82 -36.01
CA ARG A 228 -74.30 72.05 -36.88
C ARG A 228 -72.85 72.11 -36.37
N GLN A 229 -72.41 73.25 -35.86
CA GLN A 229 -71.10 73.37 -35.20
C GLN A 229 -71.02 72.46 -33.97
N LEU A 230 -72.04 72.47 -33.09
CA LEU A 230 -72.05 71.65 -31.89
C LEU A 230 -72.04 70.14 -32.20
N GLU A 231 -72.65 69.74 -33.32
CA GLU A 231 -72.61 68.35 -33.80
C GLU A 231 -71.20 67.94 -34.24
N MET A 232 -70.51 68.80 -34.99
CA MET A 232 -69.10 68.60 -35.37
C MET A 232 -68.18 68.56 -34.14
N GLU A 233 -68.39 69.44 -33.17
CA GLU A 233 -67.63 69.43 -31.91
C GLU A 233 -67.84 68.14 -31.11
N ARG A 234 -69.07 67.59 -31.07
CA ARG A 234 -69.31 66.25 -30.49
C ARG A 234 -68.56 65.15 -31.25
N MET A 235 -68.57 65.17 -32.58
CA MET A 235 -67.83 64.18 -33.38
C MET A 235 -66.31 64.24 -33.16
N VAL A 236 -65.74 65.43 -32.94
CA VAL A 236 -64.34 65.61 -32.52
C VAL A 236 -64.10 64.97 -31.14
N ALA A 237 -64.97 65.23 -30.17
CA ALA A 237 -64.85 64.66 -28.82
C ALA A 237 -64.95 63.14 -28.82
N ASP A 238 -65.89 62.57 -29.59
CA ASP A 238 -66.07 61.12 -29.74
C ASP A 238 -64.84 60.47 -30.39
N SER A 239 -64.32 61.08 -31.46
CA SER A 239 -63.11 60.59 -32.15
C SER A 239 -61.87 60.66 -31.26
N THR A 240 -61.75 61.72 -30.46
CA THR A 240 -60.64 61.88 -29.50
C THR A 240 -60.71 60.82 -28.40
N THR A 241 -61.91 60.54 -27.89
CA THR A 241 -62.14 59.46 -26.90
C THR A 241 -61.75 58.11 -27.49
N GLY A 242 -62.18 57.80 -28.73
CA GLY A 242 -61.80 56.57 -29.40
C GLY A 242 -60.29 56.42 -29.62
N ILE A 243 -59.56 57.51 -29.89
CA ILE A 243 -58.08 57.49 -29.97
C ILE A 243 -57.48 57.17 -28.60
N ALA A 244 -57.97 57.80 -27.53
CA ALA A 244 -57.48 57.55 -26.17
C ALA A 244 -57.70 56.09 -25.74
N ASP A 245 -58.85 55.50 -26.06
CA ASP A 245 -59.14 54.09 -25.80
C ASP A 245 -58.17 53.14 -26.53
N LEU A 246 -57.91 53.39 -27.82
CA LEU A 246 -56.96 52.62 -28.62
C LEU A 246 -55.53 52.76 -28.09
N GLN A 247 -55.12 53.95 -27.68
CA GLN A 247 -53.82 54.17 -27.03
C GLN A 247 -53.72 53.38 -25.71
N GLY A 248 -54.77 53.42 -24.88
CA GLY A 248 -54.84 52.62 -23.65
C GLY A 248 -54.74 51.12 -23.91
N ASN A 249 -55.43 50.61 -24.92
CA ASN A 249 -55.34 49.22 -25.38
C ASN A 249 -53.93 48.85 -25.84
N THR A 250 -53.27 49.74 -26.60
CA THR A 250 -51.89 49.55 -27.07
C THR A 250 -50.92 49.41 -25.90
N ILE A 251 -51.04 50.26 -24.88
CA ILE A 251 -50.21 50.20 -23.67
C ILE A 251 -50.45 48.89 -22.91
N ARG A 252 -51.71 48.46 -22.77
CA ARG A 252 -52.07 47.19 -22.13
C ARG A 252 -51.44 46.00 -22.85
N ALA A 253 -51.61 45.90 -24.17
CA ALA A 253 -51.05 44.81 -24.97
C ALA A 253 -49.51 44.77 -24.89
N ARG A 254 -48.83 45.93 -24.94
CA ARG A 254 -47.36 46.02 -24.75
C ARG A 254 -46.92 45.53 -23.37
N ARG A 255 -47.65 45.88 -22.30
CA ARG A 255 -47.36 45.39 -20.95
C ARG A 255 -47.52 43.88 -20.87
N THR A 256 -48.59 43.31 -21.42
CA THR A 256 -48.81 41.87 -21.48
C THR A 256 -47.67 41.14 -22.20
N ILE A 257 -47.17 41.67 -23.33
CA ILE A 257 -46.00 41.12 -24.03
C ILE A 257 -44.76 41.11 -23.11
N GLY A 258 -44.52 42.21 -22.38
CA GLY A 258 -43.43 42.29 -21.41
C GLY A 258 -43.53 41.23 -20.31
N GLU A 259 -44.73 41.03 -19.77
CA GLU A 259 -45.01 39.99 -18.76
C GLU A 259 -44.80 38.57 -19.30
N LEU A 260 -45.24 38.29 -20.54
CA LEU A 260 -45.04 37.00 -21.20
C LEU A 260 -43.56 36.72 -21.46
N ARG A 261 -42.79 37.72 -21.93
CA ARG A 261 -41.34 37.59 -22.12
C ARG A 261 -40.62 37.32 -20.80
N GLN A 262 -41.01 38.02 -19.73
CA GLN A 262 -40.46 37.76 -18.40
C GLN A 262 -40.79 36.34 -17.92
N ARG A 263 -42.02 35.86 -18.18
CA ARG A 263 -42.44 34.49 -17.84
C ARG A 263 -41.61 33.44 -18.60
N ALA A 264 -41.31 33.66 -19.88
CA ALA A 264 -40.43 32.77 -20.65
C ALA A 264 -39.02 32.68 -20.03
N LEU A 265 -38.43 33.82 -19.68
CA LEU A 265 -37.12 33.88 -19.02
C LEU A 265 -37.15 33.17 -17.66
N SER A 266 -38.17 33.42 -16.85
CA SER A 266 -38.33 32.75 -15.55
C SER A 266 -38.51 31.23 -15.71
N ARG A 267 -39.22 30.76 -16.74
CA ARG A 267 -39.37 29.33 -17.01
C ARG A 267 -38.03 28.66 -17.36
N GLN A 268 -37.21 29.32 -18.18
CA GLN A 268 -35.86 28.84 -18.51
C GLN A 268 -34.94 28.83 -17.29
N GLN A 269 -34.99 29.88 -16.46
CA GLN A 269 -34.18 29.97 -15.25
C GLN A 269 -34.55 28.89 -14.24
N GLU A 270 -35.83 28.61 -14.04
CA GLU A 270 -36.27 27.56 -13.12
C GLU A 270 -35.83 26.18 -13.62
N TYR A 271 -35.96 25.91 -14.92
CA TYR A 271 -35.44 24.67 -15.52
C TYR A 271 -33.93 24.52 -15.30
N ARG A 272 -33.16 25.59 -15.55
CA ARG A 272 -31.71 25.58 -15.36
C ARG A 272 -31.34 25.34 -13.89
N LYS A 273 -32.01 26.02 -12.97
CA LYS A 273 -31.81 25.87 -11.53
C LYS A 273 -32.09 24.44 -11.07
N GLU A 274 -33.17 23.82 -11.55
CA GLU A 274 -33.49 22.41 -11.26
C GLU A 274 -32.37 21.48 -11.74
N VAL A 275 -31.92 21.65 -13.00
CA VAL A 275 -30.83 20.86 -13.59
C VAL A 275 -29.53 21.03 -12.82
N GLU A 276 -29.13 22.26 -12.50
CA GLU A 276 -27.89 22.55 -11.76
C GLU A 276 -27.93 22.00 -10.33
N SER A 277 -29.07 22.11 -9.64
CA SER A 277 -29.25 21.55 -8.30
C SER A 277 -29.14 20.03 -8.31
N SER A 278 -29.86 19.36 -9.21
CA SER A 278 -29.78 17.90 -9.35
C SER A 278 -28.38 17.44 -9.79
N LEU A 279 -27.72 18.18 -10.68
CA LEU A 279 -26.36 17.83 -11.13
C LEU A 279 -25.37 17.94 -9.98
N ALA A 280 -25.47 18.96 -9.12
CA ALA A 280 -24.61 19.10 -7.96
C ALA A 280 -24.82 17.96 -6.96
N GLU A 281 -26.06 17.53 -6.73
CA GLU A 281 -26.38 16.39 -5.88
C GLU A 281 -25.85 15.07 -6.45
N VAL A 282 -26.23 14.73 -7.68
CA VAL A 282 -25.80 13.49 -8.36
C VAL A 282 -24.29 13.43 -8.48
N SER A 283 -23.61 14.55 -8.76
CA SER A 283 -22.15 14.56 -8.86
C SER A 283 -21.46 14.24 -7.54
N ARG A 284 -22.01 14.72 -6.40
CA ARG A 284 -21.49 14.32 -5.08
C ARG A 284 -21.72 12.83 -4.82
N GLU A 285 -22.90 12.32 -5.18
CA GLU A 285 -23.20 10.89 -4.99
C GLU A 285 -22.32 10.00 -5.87
N VAL A 286 -22.08 10.38 -7.14
CA VAL A 286 -21.18 9.67 -8.05
C VAL A 286 -19.77 9.58 -7.47
N LEU A 287 -19.23 10.67 -6.92
CA LEU A 287 -17.90 10.67 -6.31
C LEU A 287 -17.86 9.74 -5.08
N SER A 288 -18.85 9.85 -4.18
CA SER A 288 -18.96 8.97 -3.02
C SER A 288 -19.06 7.49 -3.41
N ASP A 289 -19.91 7.17 -4.38
CA ASP A 289 -20.17 5.78 -4.76
C ASP A 289 -19.06 5.19 -5.63
N ASN A 290 -18.27 6.01 -6.31
CA ASN A 290 -17.04 5.56 -6.96
C ASN A 290 -16.06 5.00 -5.92
N GLU A 291 -15.83 5.73 -4.83
CA GLU A 291 -14.96 5.27 -3.73
C GLU A 291 -15.52 4.01 -3.04
N LYS A 292 -16.84 3.97 -2.81
CA LYS A 292 -17.49 2.75 -2.27
C LYS A 292 -17.33 1.58 -3.22
N LEU A 293 -17.48 1.80 -4.54
CA LEU A 293 -17.32 0.75 -5.55
C LEU A 293 -15.90 0.18 -5.51
N HIS A 294 -14.88 1.03 -5.37
CA HIS A 294 -13.50 0.59 -5.18
C HIS A 294 -13.36 -0.28 -3.92
N ALA A 295 -13.86 0.18 -2.78
CA ALA A 295 -13.80 -0.58 -1.53
C ALA A 295 -14.47 -1.96 -1.61
N VAL A 296 -15.69 -2.05 -2.18
CA VAL A 296 -16.40 -3.34 -2.31
C VAL A 296 -15.82 -4.23 -3.42
N THR A 297 -15.15 -3.65 -4.41
CA THR A 297 -14.37 -4.41 -5.41
C THR A 297 -13.19 -5.12 -4.74
N ASP A 298 -12.47 -4.40 -3.88
CA ASP A 298 -11.36 -4.96 -3.13
C ASP A 298 -11.84 -6.05 -2.16
N ASP A 299 -12.96 -5.83 -1.46
CA ASP A 299 -13.55 -6.83 -0.57
C ASP A 299 -14.01 -8.09 -1.32
N LEU A 300 -14.60 -7.94 -2.51
CA LEU A 300 -14.92 -9.08 -3.37
C LEU A 300 -13.64 -9.79 -3.82
N GLY A 301 -12.59 -9.05 -4.18
CA GLY A 301 -11.28 -9.61 -4.52
C GLY A 301 -10.63 -10.39 -3.38
N ARG A 302 -10.81 -9.96 -2.12
CA ARG A 302 -10.31 -10.65 -0.92
C ARG A 302 -10.94 -12.04 -0.71
N THR A 303 -12.12 -12.31 -1.28
CA THR A 303 -12.70 -13.66 -1.25
C THR A 303 -11.83 -14.71 -1.97
N GLU A 304 -10.92 -14.27 -2.84
CA GLU A 304 -9.91 -15.08 -3.49
C GLU A 304 -8.53 -14.86 -2.85
N ILE A 305 -8.09 -15.81 -2.02
CA ILE A 305 -6.82 -15.71 -1.32
C ILE A 305 -5.71 -16.25 -2.22
N LYS A 306 -4.77 -15.38 -2.59
CA LYS A 306 -3.67 -15.67 -3.54
C LYS A 306 -2.31 -15.69 -2.85
N ALA A 307 -1.35 -16.38 -3.46
CA ALA A 307 0.01 -16.47 -2.97
C ALA A 307 0.80 -15.15 -3.13
N PRO A 308 1.39 -14.58 -2.06
CA PRO A 308 2.24 -13.38 -2.13
C PRO A 308 3.68 -13.61 -2.65
N ALA A 309 4.05 -14.86 -2.92
CA ALA A 309 5.32 -15.24 -3.54
C ALA A 309 5.22 -16.66 -4.10
N SER A 310 6.14 -17.00 -5.01
CA SER A 310 6.36 -18.39 -5.42
C SER A 310 7.14 -19.14 -4.35
N GLY A 311 6.72 -20.37 -4.01
CA GLY A 311 7.35 -21.15 -2.95
C GLY A 311 6.57 -22.41 -2.57
N GLN A 312 6.98 -23.05 -1.48
CA GLN A 312 6.29 -24.21 -0.93
C GLN A 312 5.34 -23.78 0.20
N VAL A 313 4.14 -24.35 0.22
CA VAL A 313 3.13 -24.14 1.26
C VAL A 313 3.49 -24.93 2.51
N VAL A 314 3.53 -24.24 3.65
CA VAL A 314 3.85 -24.82 4.97
C VAL A 314 2.86 -24.31 6.02
N SER A 315 2.56 -25.14 7.03
CA SER A 315 1.68 -24.80 8.15
C SER A 315 0.25 -24.42 7.74
N LEU A 316 -0.36 -25.20 6.84
CA LEU A 316 -1.75 -25.04 6.41
C LEU A 316 -2.73 -25.31 7.57
N ALA A 317 -3.31 -24.23 8.09
CA ALA A 317 -4.18 -24.26 9.26
C ALA A 317 -5.60 -24.79 8.96
N ILE A 318 -6.10 -24.61 7.73
CA ILE A 318 -7.46 -24.96 7.35
C ILE A 318 -7.46 -25.86 6.11
N GLN A 319 -8.01 -27.05 6.27
CA GLN A 319 -8.10 -28.06 5.21
C GLN A 319 -9.56 -28.42 4.88
N THR A 320 -10.52 -27.97 5.69
CA THR A 320 -11.93 -28.36 5.59
C THR A 320 -12.77 -27.27 4.92
N VAL A 321 -13.56 -27.69 3.92
CA VAL A 321 -14.61 -26.87 3.32
C VAL A 321 -15.68 -26.58 4.37
N GLY A 322 -16.18 -25.34 4.43
CA GLY A 322 -17.13 -24.88 5.43
C GLY A 322 -16.49 -24.37 6.73
N GLY A 323 -15.16 -24.45 6.87
CA GLY A 323 -14.44 -23.84 7.99
C GLY A 323 -14.59 -22.32 8.01
N VAL A 324 -14.64 -21.73 9.21
CA VAL A 324 -14.74 -20.28 9.40
C VAL A 324 -13.36 -19.71 9.71
N ILE A 325 -13.00 -18.64 9.00
CA ILE A 325 -11.76 -17.88 9.19
C ILE A 325 -12.09 -16.61 9.97
N ALA A 326 -11.35 -16.37 11.05
CA ALA A 326 -11.43 -15.13 11.81
C ALA A 326 -10.63 -14.00 11.14
N PRO A 327 -11.00 -12.72 11.37
CA PRO A 327 -10.21 -11.56 10.94
C PRO A 327 -8.76 -11.64 11.43
N GLY A 328 -7.80 -11.43 10.52
CA GLY A 328 -6.36 -11.50 10.82
C GLY A 328 -5.80 -12.90 11.06
N GLN A 329 -6.62 -13.95 10.89
CA GLN A 329 -6.15 -15.32 11.10
C GLN A 329 -5.12 -15.71 10.04
N LYS A 330 -4.01 -16.28 10.52
CA LYS A 330 -2.98 -16.89 9.69
C LYS A 330 -3.45 -18.23 9.13
N LEU A 331 -3.34 -18.38 7.81
CA LEU A 331 -3.84 -19.53 7.06
C LEU A 331 -2.72 -20.51 6.70
N MET A 332 -1.58 -19.99 6.24
CA MET A 332 -0.39 -20.75 5.88
C MET A 332 0.83 -19.84 5.76
N ASP A 333 2.02 -20.42 5.67
CA ASP A 333 3.26 -19.77 5.26
C ASP A 333 3.67 -20.23 3.87
N ILE A 334 4.20 -19.31 3.06
CA ILE A 334 4.90 -19.66 1.82
C ILE A 334 6.39 -19.49 2.03
N VAL A 335 7.14 -20.56 1.81
CA VAL A 335 8.60 -20.59 1.88
C VAL A 335 9.17 -20.49 0.46
N PRO A 336 9.81 -19.38 0.09
CA PRO A 336 10.45 -19.26 -1.23
C PRO A 336 11.58 -20.28 -1.39
N LYS A 337 11.69 -20.90 -2.58
CA LYS A 337 12.76 -21.86 -2.89
C LYS A 337 14.15 -21.20 -2.96
N ASP A 338 14.19 -19.92 -3.33
CA ASP A 338 15.43 -19.14 -3.50
C ASP A 338 15.86 -18.44 -2.20
N ALA A 339 15.34 -18.86 -1.05
CA ALA A 339 15.76 -18.31 0.22
C ALA A 339 17.26 -18.59 0.45
N SER A 340 18.05 -17.53 0.64
CA SER A 340 19.47 -17.64 0.93
C SER A 340 19.66 -18.45 2.22
N LEU A 341 20.44 -19.53 2.13
CA LEU A 341 20.81 -20.30 3.30
C LEU A 341 21.80 -19.49 4.13
N LEU A 342 21.45 -19.26 5.38
CA LEU A 342 22.30 -18.63 6.39
C LEU A 342 22.68 -19.69 7.42
N LEU A 343 23.87 -19.60 7.97
CA LEU A 343 24.26 -20.46 9.08
C LEU A 343 23.98 -19.73 10.37
N GLU A 344 23.29 -20.39 11.28
CA GLU A 344 23.02 -19.88 12.61
C GLU A 344 23.98 -20.56 13.58
N ALA A 345 24.84 -19.78 14.24
CA ALA A 345 25.79 -20.27 15.22
C ALA A 345 25.45 -19.73 16.61
N HIS A 346 25.49 -20.61 17.61
CA HIS A 346 25.24 -20.29 19.00
C HIS A 346 26.55 -19.88 19.67
N VAL A 347 26.72 -18.58 19.89
CA VAL A 347 27.90 -18.01 20.54
C VAL A 347 27.68 -18.00 22.05
N ALA A 348 28.62 -18.56 22.80
CA ALA A 348 28.54 -18.58 24.25
C ALA A 348 28.64 -17.16 24.84
N PRO A 349 27.87 -16.81 25.88
CA PRO A 349 27.81 -15.43 26.38
C PRO A 349 29.16 -14.86 26.85
N HIS A 350 30.05 -15.70 27.35
CA HIS A 350 31.40 -15.30 27.80
C HIS A 350 32.38 -15.01 26.64
N LEU A 351 31.98 -15.24 25.38
CA LEU A 351 32.80 -15.03 24.19
C LEU A 351 32.24 -13.93 23.27
N ILE A 352 31.10 -13.31 23.64
CA ILE A 352 30.41 -12.32 22.80
C ILE A 352 31.26 -11.08 22.52
N ASP A 353 32.07 -10.62 23.48
CA ASP A 353 32.94 -9.44 23.33
C ASP A 353 33.95 -9.57 22.19
N ARG A 354 34.22 -10.79 21.73
CA ARG A 354 35.18 -11.08 20.65
C ARG A 354 34.54 -11.28 19.29
N VAL A 355 33.22 -11.41 19.23
CA VAL A 355 32.48 -11.69 17.99
C VAL A 355 31.71 -10.45 17.60
N HIS A 356 31.99 -9.92 16.41
CA HIS A 356 31.31 -8.75 15.87
C HIS A 356 30.85 -8.99 14.43
N SER A 357 29.92 -8.16 13.96
CA SER A 357 29.49 -8.20 12.56
C SER A 357 30.68 -8.01 11.61
N GLU A 358 30.54 -8.52 10.40
CA GLU A 358 31.53 -8.46 9.31
C GLU A 358 32.80 -9.31 9.52
N LEU A 359 32.92 -10.04 10.63
CA LEU A 359 34.07 -10.89 10.90
C LEU A 359 34.14 -12.09 9.93
N PRO A 360 35.32 -12.44 9.39
CA PRO A 360 35.47 -13.66 8.61
C PRO A 360 35.40 -14.90 9.52
N VAL A 361 34.74 -15.95 9.03
CA VAL A 361 34.56 -17.19 9.77
C VAL A 361 34.87 -18.39 8.90
N ASP A 362 35.38 -19.44 9.52
CA ASP A 362 35.58 -20.74 8.89
C ASP A 362 34.43 -21.67 9.30
N VAL A 363 33.62 -22.07 8.33
CA VAL A 363 32.53 -23.01 8.53
C VAL A 363 33.02 -24.41 8.20
N ARG A 364 32.97 -25.29 9.19
CA ARG A 364 33.32 -26.71 9.06
C ARG A 364 32.05 -27.54 8.97
N PHE A 365 31.95 -28.33 7.90
CA PHE A 365 30.86 -29.27 7.69
C PHE A 365 31.29 -30.68 8.07
N SER A 366 30.69 -31.26 9.11
CA SER A 366 30.97 -32.62 9.59
C SER A 366 30.07 -33.69 8.95
N SER A 367 29.04 -33.28 8.22
CA SER A 367 27.98 -34.14 7.66
C SER A 367 28.27 -34.69 6.26
N PHE A 368 29.31 -34.21 5.56
CA PHE A 368 29.64 -34.70 4.21
C PHE A 368 30.48 -35.98 4.27
N ALA A 369 29.85 -37.11 3.95
CA ALA A 369 30.44 -38.46 4.01
C ALA A 369 31.74 -38.67 3.19
N HIS A 370 32.10 -37.78 2.25
CA HIS A 370 33.25 -37.95 1.35
C HIS A 370 34.28 -36.81 1.47
N SER A 371 34.14 -35.91 2.46
CA SER A 371 35.13 -34.86 2.77
C SER A 371 34.95 -34.42 4.23
N PRO A 372 35.39 -35.21 5.22
CA PRO A 372 35.10 -35.00 6.65
C PRO A 372 35.71 -33.73 7.28
N GLN A 373 36.32 -32.84 6.48
CA GLN A 373 36.93 -31.58 6.93
C GLN A 373 36.78 -30.47 5.87
N LEU A 374 35.62 -30.36 5.22
CA LEU A 374 35.38 -29.26 4.29
C LEU A 374 35.24 -27.95 5.07
N VAL A 375 36.24 -27.08 4.93
CA VAL A 375 36.24 -25.71 5.47
C VAL A 375 35.80 -24.74 4.39
N VAL A 376 34.79 -23.95 4.70
CA VAL A 376 34.18 -22.99 3.79
C VAL A 376 34.23 -21.60 4.41
N ASP A 377 34.70 -20.62 3.64
CA ASP A 377 34.82 -19.24 4.11
C ASP A 377 33.44 -18.58 4.18
N GLY A 378 33.06 -18.14 5.37
CA GLY A 378 31.84 -17.39 5.65
C GLY A 378 32.15 -16.00 6.22
N LYS A 379 31.10 -15.20 6.36
CA LYS A 379 31.17 -13.88 6.99
C LYS A 379 29.97 -13.67 7.92
N VAL A 380 30.21 -13.11 9.09
CA VAL A 380 29.13 -12.75 10.03
C VAL A 380 28.32 -11.60 9.46
N VAL A 381 27.04 -11.83 9.21
CA VAL A 381 26.10 -10.81 8.73
C VAL A 381 25.54 -10.01 9.89
N SER A 382 25.12 -10.71 10.95
CA SER A 382 24.50 -10.08 12.12
C SER A 382 24.64 -10.94 13.35
N ILE A 383 24.64 -10.33 14.53
CA ILE A 383 24.61 -11.00 15.83
C ILE A 383 23.40 -10.47 16.60
N SER A 384 22.68 -11.32 17.33
CA SER A 384 21.58 -10.87 18.18
C SER A 384 22.08 -9.88 19.22
N ALA A 385 21.37 -8.76 19.39
CA ALA A 385 21.65 -7.83 20.47
C ALA A 385 21.24 -8.40 21.85
N ASP A 386 20.23 -9.28 21.84
CA ASP A 386 19.69 -9.91 23.04
C ASP A 386 20.22 -11.34 23.21
N LEU A 387 20.34 -11.73 24.48
CA LEU A 387 20.67 -13.09 24.92
C LEU A 387 19.43 -13.99 24.78
N LEU A 388 19.53 -15.00 23.92
CA LEU A 388 18.46 -15.97 23.70
C LEU A 388 18.65 -17.20 24.59
N VAL A 389 17.56 -17.87 24.93
CA VAL A 389 17.57 -19.10 25.75
C VAL A 389 16.94 -20.22 24.95
N GLU A 390 17.67 -21.32 24.79
CA GLU A 390 17.16 -22.53 24.13
C GLU A 390 16.02 -23.14 24.98
N PRO A 391 14.78 -23.24 24.49
CA PRO A 391 13.64 -23.71 25.30
C PRO A 391 13.79 -25.14 25.83
N GLN A 392 14.59 -25.97 25.16
CA GLN A 392 14.77 -27.38 25.51
C GLN A 392 15.91 -27.63 26.50
N THR A 393 17.02 -26.89 26.40
CA THR A 393 18.24 -27.12 27.18
C THR A 393 18.50 -26.03 28.22
N ASN A 394 17.74 -24.93 28.18
CA ASN A 394 17.87 -23.76 29.04
C ASN A 394 19.28 -23.12 29.01
N VAL A 395 20.04 -23.37 27.94
CA VAL A 395 21.36 -22.77 27.71
C VAL A 395 21.16 -21.42 27.03
N SER A 396 21.77 -20.37 27.59
CA SER A 396 21.75 -19.03 27.02
C SER A 396 22.84 -18.85 25.97
N TYR A 397 22.51 -18.26 24.82
CA TYR A 397 23.43 -18.02 23.71
C TYR A 397 23.09 -16.71 22.95
N TYR A 398 24.08 -16.17 22.26
CA TYR A 398 23.86 -15.13 21.25
C TYR A 398 23.79 -15.78 19.87
N LEU A 399 22.82 -15.36 19.05
CA LEU A 399 22.61 -15.90 17.71
C LEU A 399 23.44 -15.11 16.70
N ALA A 400 24.50 -15.74 16.19
CA ALA A 400 25.26 -15.19 15.07
C ALA A 400 24.74 -15.78 13.75
N ARG A 401 24.37 -14.91 12.82
CA ARG A 401 23.99 -15.28 11.44
C ARG A 401 25.18 -15.08 10.52
N ILE A 402 25.55 -16.15 9.83
CA ILE A 402 26.70 -16.20 8.93
C ILE A 402 26.22 -16.47 7.52
N GLN A 403 26.76 -15.75 6.55
CA GLN A 403 26.55 -16.01 5.13
C GLN A 403 27.82 -16.61 4.54
N VAL A 404 27.65 -17.64 3.71
CA VAL A 404 28.76 -18.21 2.94
C VAL A 404 29.23 -17.19 1.90
N THR A 405 30.52 -16.92 1.85
CA THR A 405 31.09 -15.99 0.86
C THR A 405 31.03 -16.59 -0.55
N PRO A 406 31.08 -15.78 -1.62
CA PRO A 406 31.14 -16.29 -3.00
C PRO A 406 32.32 -17.27 -3.23
N GLU A 407 33.44 -17.08 -2.53
CA GLU A 407 34.60 -17.97 -2.57
C GLU A 407 34.34 -19.29 -1.85
N GLY A 408 33.70 -19.22 -0.67
CA GLY A 408 33.21 -20.39 0.04
C GLY A 408 32.20 -21.21 -0.78
N MET A 409 31.29 -20.55 -1.50
CA MET A 409 30.34 -21.22 -2.40
C MET A 409 31.05 -21.95 -3.55
N LYS A 410 32.16 -21.41 -4.07
CA LYS A 410 33.00 -22.11 -5.06
C LYS A 410 33.69 -23.35 -4.47
N LYS A 411 34.20 -23.27 -3.24
CA LYS A 411 34.79 -24.41 -2.52
C LYS A 411 33.76 -25.51 -2.22
N LEU A 412 32.53 -25.11 -1.93
CA LEU A 412 31.41 -26.02 -1.71
C LEU A 412 31.02 -26.78 -3.00
N GLY A 413 31.13 -26.12 -4.16
CA GLY A 413 30.97 -26.73 -5.48
C GLY A 413 29.52 -27.13 -5.75
N LYS A 414 29.29 -28.40 -6.14
CA LYS A 414 27.94 -28.95 -6.44
C LYS A 414 27.20 -29.50 -5.22
N ARG A 415 27.76 -29.38 -4.01
CA ARG A 415 27.18 -29.95 -2.79
C ARG A 415 26.04 -29.06 -2.31
N GLN A 416 24.86 -29.64 -2.11
CA GLN A 416 23.68 -28.91 -1.64
C GLN A 416 23.68 -28.84 -0.12
N LEU A 417 23.59 -27.64 0.42
CA LEU A 417 23.35 -27.41 1.84
C LEU A 417 21.86 -27.70 2.12
N GLN A 418 21.58 -28.47 3.16
CA GLN A 418 20.21 -28.74 3.60
C GLN A 418 19.95 -28.03 4.94
N PRO A 419 18.73 -27.48 5.14
CA PRO A 419 18.33 -26.93 6.43
C PRO A 419 18.42 -27.98 7.53
N GLY A 420 18.86 -27.58 8.72
CA GLY A 420 19.06 -28.47 9.88
C GLY A 420 20.39 -29.23 9.90
N MET A 421 21.26 -29.04 8.90
CA MET A 421 22.57 -29.66 8.88
C MET A 421 23.49 -29.05 9.96
N PRO A 422 24.10 -29.84 10.86
CA PRO A 422 24.99 -29.31 11.89
C PRO A 422 26.31 -28.83 11.28
N VAL A 423 26.79 -27.70 11.78
CA VAL A 423 28.05 -27.08 11.37
C VAL A 423 28.83 -26.62 12.60
N GLU A 424 30.14 -26.58 12.49
CA GLU A 424 31.00 -25.95 13.48
C GLU A 424 31.56 -24.66 12.85
N VAL A 425 31.33 -23.53 13.49
CA VAL A 425 31.75 -22.22 13.01
C VAL A 425 32.90 -21.72 13.87
N ILE A 426 34.01 -21.36 13.24
CA ILE A 426 35.17 -20.79 13.91
C ILE A 426 35.26 -19.32 13.52
N PHE A 427 35.01 -18.43 14.48
CA PHE A 427 35.14 -16.98 14.30
C PHE A 427 36.60 -16.56 14.40
N LYS A 428 37.15 -15.91 13.37
CA LYS A 428 38.56 -15.46 13.34
C LYS A 428 38.72 -14.16 14.11
N THR A 429 38.89 -14.22 15.43
CA THR A 429 38.87 -13.06 16.32
C THR A 429 40.20 -12.28 16.38
N GLY A 430 41.19 -12.67 15.57
CA GLY A 430 42.48 -11.98 15.42
C GLY A 430 43.66 -12.94 15.25
N GLU A 431 44.85 -12.40 15.07
CA GLU A 431 46.12 -13.14 15.02
C GLU A 431 46.95 -12.83 16.28
N ARG A 432 47.52 -13.86 16.90
CA ARG A 432 48.40 -13.72 18.09
C ARG A 432 49.77 -14.28 17.79
N SER A 433 50.83 -13.64 18.28
CA SER A 433 52.15 -14.25 18.22
C SER A 433 52.24 -15.48 19.15
N MET A 434 53.04 -16.48 18.78
CA MET A 434 53.29 -17.65 19.64
C MET A 434 53.83 -17.24 21.01
N LEU A 435 54.66 -16.19 21.05
CA LEU A 435 55.18 -15.61 22.28
C LEU A 435 54.05 -15.07 23.18
N THR A 436 53.08 -14.36 22.58
CA THR A 436 51.90 -13.86 23.31
C THR A 436 51.06 -15.00 23.86
N TYR A 437 50.85 -16.09 23.10
CA TYR A 437 50.09 -17.25 23.57
C TYR A 437 50.73 -17.94 24.79
N LEU A 438 52.06 -18.15 24.76
CA LEU A 438 52.82 -18.76 25.86
C LEU A 438 52.84 -17.88 27.12
N LEU A 439 52.93 -16.56 26.97
CA LEU A 439 53.03 -15.62 28.09
C LEU A 439 51.66 -15.16 28.63
N HIS A 440 50.57 -15.27 27.85
CA HIS A 440 49.22 -14.83 28.25
C HIS A 440 48.74 -15.37 29.61
N PRO A 441 48.88 -16.67 29.96
CA PRO A 441 48.45 -17.17 31.27
C PRO A 441 49.28 -16.64 32.43
N LEU A 442 50.57 -16.32 32.22
CA LEU A 442 51.42 -15.68 33.22
C LEU A 442 51.04 -14.22 33.42
N THR A 443 50.82 -13.46 32.34
CA THR A 443 50.41 -12.06 32.41
C THR A 443 49.01 -11.89 32.96
N LYS A 444 48.06 -12.78 32.62
CA LYS A 444 46.69 -12.74 33.15
C LYS A 444 46.64 -13.02 34.65
N ARG A 445 47.47 -13.94 35.15
CA ARG A 445 47.58 -14.22 36.59
C ARG A 445 48.26 -13.09 37.36
N LEU A 446 49.30 -12.48 36.77
CA LEU A 446 49.96 -11.30 37.36
C LEU A 446 49.01 -10.10 37.40
N ALA A 447 48.27 -9.83 36.32
CA ALA A 447 47.28 -8.76 36.28
C ALA A 447 46.13 -9.00 37.25
N ALA A 448 45.59 -10.23 37.32
CA ALA A 448 44.54 -10.59 38.28
C ALA A 448 45.01 -10.54 39.75
N SER A 449 46.32 -10.69 40.01
CA SER A 449 46.90 -10.52 41.34
C SER A 449 47.22 -9.07 41.71
N MET A 450 47.17 -8.14 40.74
CA MET A 450 47.42 -6.70 40.95
C MET A 450 46.13 -5.86 40.95
N THR A 451 44.97 -6.50 40.83
CA THR A 451 43.65 -5.90 41.06
C THR A 451 43.07 -6.49 42.33
N GLU A 452 43.03 -5.68 43.38
CA GLU A 452 42.26 -5.92 44.60
C GLU A 452 40.99 -5.05 44.46
N GLU A 453 39.84 -5.75 44.31
CA GLU A 453 38.46 -5.28 44.01
C GLU A 453 38.24 -4.32 42.82
#